data_AF-A0A8X6T8F9-F1
#
_entry.id   AF-A0A8X6T8F9-F1
#
_cell.length_a   1.000
_cell.length_b   1.000
_cell.length_c   1.000
_cell.angle_alpha   90.00
_cell.angle_beta   90.00
_cell.angle_gamma   90.00
#
_symmetry.space_group_name_H-M   'P 1'
#
loop_
_entity.id
_entity.type
_entity.pdbx_description
1 polymer ?
#
loop_
_entity_poly.entity_id
_entity_poly.type
_entity_poly.pdbx_seq_one_letter_code
_entity_poly.pdbx_strand_id
1 'polypeptide(L)'
;MHGGVQLINSAMKQKYWIVGAKTAIRREVRSCVTCARFSSEFSKQIMADLPAAKVNPARAFLKVGLDFAGPFLITPRRGKGVKGNKKALLCICVFHDESYPFRTSK
;
A
#
# COMPACT_ATOMS: atom_id res chain seq x y z
N MET A 1 -19.67 19.07 -7.31
CA MET A 1 -19.86 18.96 -5.85
C MET A 1 -20.25 17.51 -5.52
N HIS A 2 -19.43 16.77 -4.78
CA HIS A 2 -19.66 15.35 -4.43
C HIS A 2 -19.72 15.16 -2.90
N GLY A 3 -20.75 15.70 -2.26
CA GLY A 3 -20.86 15.76 -0.78
C GLY A 3 -21.72 14.68 -0.14
N GLY A 4 -21.96 13.56 -0.83
CA GLY A 4 -22.85 12.50 -0.37
C GLY A 4 -24.34 12.89 -0.39
N VAL A 5 -25.18 11.93 -0.03
CA VAL A 5 -26.65 12.06 -0.15
C VAL A 5 -27.22 13.15 0.78
N GLN A 6 -26.64 13.32 1.98
CA GLN A 6 -27.12 14.26 2.99
C GLN A 6 -26.97 15.72 2.53
N LEU A 7 -25.80 16.08 2.00
CA LEU A 7 -25.48 17.45 1.59
C LEU A 7 -26.30 17.87 0.36
N ILE A 8 -26.41 16.97 -0.64
CA ILE A 8 -27.21 17.22 -1.84
C ILE A 8 -28.69 17.40 -1.48
N ASN A 9 -29.21 16.58 -0.57
CA ASN A 9 -30.61 16.69 -0.13
C ASN A 9 -30.88 17.99 0.63
N SER A 10 -29.94 18.46 1.47
CA SER A 10 -30.06 19.75 2.16
C SER A 10 -30.07 20.93 1.18
N ALA A 11 -29.14 20.93 0.22
CA ALA A 11 -29.07 21.98 -0.81
C ALA A 11 -30.31 22.00 -1.72
N MET A 12 -30.85 20.84 -2.10
CA MET A 12 -32.11 20.79 -2.86
C MET A 12 -33.29 21.35 -2.07
N LYS A 13 -33.39 21.02 -0.77
CA LYS A 13 -34.48 21.49 0.10
C LYS A 13 -34.50 23.00 0.30
N GLN A 14 -33.38 23.70 0.12
CA GLN A 14 -33.33 25.16 0.18
C GLN A 14 -34.08 25.84 -0.97
N LYS A 15 -34.31 25.14 -2.08
CA LYS A 15 -34.93 25.71 -3.29
C LYS A 15 -36.16 24.94 -3.76
N TYR A 16 -36.30 23.66 -3.42
CA TYR A 16 -37.32 22.77 -3.95
C TYR A 16 -37.86 21.81 -2.88
N TRP A 17 -39.15 21.48 -2.95
CA TRP A 17 -39.78 20.45 -2.12
C TRP A 17 -40.18 19.24 -2.95
N ILE A 18 -39.21 18.37 -3.23
CA ILE A 18 -39.39 17.18 -4.07
C ILE A 18 -39.72 15.97 -3.18
N VAL A 19 -40.89 15.37 -3.41
CA VAL A 19 -41.29 14.12 -2.74
C VAL A 19 -40.38 12.98 -3.21
N GLY A 20 -39.77 12.25 -2.28
CA GLY A 20 -38.86 11.15 -2.62
C GLY A 20 -37.46 11.55 -3.10
N ALA A 21 -37.05 12.83 -3.00
CA ALA A 21 -35.75 13.31 -3.48
C ALA A 21 -34.55 12.44 -3.03
N LYS A 22 -34.58 11.95 -1.80
CA LYS A 22 -33.50 11.15 -1.21
C LYS A 22 -33.20 9.86 -1.99
N THR A 23 -34.19 9.20 -2.58
CA THR A 23 -33.98 7.97 -3.35
C THR A 23 -33.34 8.26 -4.70
N ALA A 24 -33.82 9.29 -5.40
CA ALA A 24 -33.23 9.80 -6.64
C ALA A 24 -31.77 10.24 -6.43
N ILE A 25 -31.50 11.03 -5.39
CA ILE A 25 -30.14 11.46 -5.03
C ILE A 25 -29.24 10.25 -4.75
N ARG A 26 -29.73 9.25 -4.01
CA ARG A 26 -28.94 8.03 -3.72
C ARG A 26 -28.61 7.25 -4.99
N ARG A 27 -29.53 7.18 -5.96
CA ARG A 27 -29.29 6.54 -7.26
C ARG A 27 -28.17 7.27 -8.00
N GLU A 28 -28.25 8.59 -8.07
CA GLU A 28 -27.29 9.41 -8.82
C GLU A 28 -25.90 9.44 -8.17
N VAL A 29 -25.84 9.44 -6.83
CA VAL A 29 -24.58 9.34 -6.10
C VAL A 29 -23.91 7.98 -6.35
N ARG A 30 -24.68 6.90 -6.52
CA ARG A 30 -24.14 5.56 -6.81
C ARG A 30 -23.66 5.38 -8.25
N SER A 31 -24.30 6.01 -9.23
CA SER A 31 -23.85 5.98 -10.63
C SER A 31 -22.64 6.89 -10.88
N CYS A 32 -22.41 7.87 -10.02
CA CYS A 32 -21.32 8.81 -10.18
C CYS A 32 -19.95 8.19 -9.87
N VAL A 33 -19.10 8.06 -10.90
CA VAL A 33 -17.72 7.54 -10.78
C VAL A 33 -16.88 8.32 -9.78
N THR A 34 -17.00 9.64 -9.76
CA THR A 34 -16.28 10.50 -8.82
C THR A 34 -16.69 10.22 -7.38
N CYS A 35 -18.00 10.12 -7.11
CA CYS A 35 -18.50 9.71 -5.80
C CYS A 35 -18.00 8.31 -5.40
N ALA A 36 -18.00 7.35 -6.32
CA ALA A 36 -17.54 5.99 -6.06
C ALA A 36 -16.05 5.94 -5.69
N ARG A 37 -15.21 6.73 -6.37
CA ARG A 37 -13.77 6.85 -6.07
C ARG A 37 -13.51 7.42 -4.68
N PHE A 38 -14.22 8.48 -4.30
CA PHE A 38 -14.02 9.12 -2.99
C PHE A 38 -14.77 8.42 -1.85
N SER A 39 -15.76 7.59 -2.16
CA SER A 39 -16.53 6.81 -1.19
C SER A 39 -15.95 5.42 -0.93
N SER A 40 -14.82 5.04 -1.55
CA SER A 40 -14.23 3.73 -1.31
C SER A 40 -13.76 3.62 0.13
N GLU A 41 -14.36 2.69 0.87
CA GLU A 41 -13.81 2.24 2.15
C GLU A 41 -12.43 1.61 1.88
N PHE A 42 -11.47 1.79 2.80
CA PHE A 42 -10.17 1.13 2.67
C PHE A 42 -10.40 -0.36 2.45
N SER A 43 -9.86 -0.91 1.37
CA SER A 43 -9.94 -2.35 1.11
C SER A 43 -9.39 -3.08 2.33
N LYS A 44 -10.21 -3.89 2.99
CA LYS A 44 -9.71 -4.81 4.01
C LYS A 44 -8.82 -5.81 3.29
N GLN A 45 -7.54 -5.79 3.60
CA GLN A 45 -6.59 -6.74 3.05
C GLN A 45 -7.01 -8.14 3.48
N ILE A 46 -7.50 -8.96 2.55
CA ILE A 46 -7.74 -10.38 2.79
C ILE A 46 -6.36 -11.05 2.75
N MET A 47 -5.86 -11.45 3.91
CA MET A 47 -4.60 -12.18 4.01
C MET A 47 -4.85 -13.62 3.58
N ALA A 48 -4.23 -14.05 2.48
CA ALA A 48 -4.17 -15.46 2.12
C ALA A 48 -3.21 -16.22 3.05
N ASP A 49 -3.37 -17.54 3.13
CA ASP A 49 -2.42 -18.39 3.87
C ASP A 49 -1.00 -18.17 3.34
N LEU A 50 -0.06 -17.99 4.28
CA LEU A 50 1.33 -17.79 3.91
C LEU A 50 1.88 -19.09 3.30
N PRO A 51 2.66 -19.02 2.21
CA PRO A 51 3.28 -20.20 1.63
C PRO A 51 4.20 -20.87 2.67
N ALA A 52 4.26 -22.20 2.66
CA ALA A 52 5.06 -23.00 3.60
C ALA A 52 6.53 -22.57 3.66
N ALA A 53 7.06 -21.99 2.57
CA ALA A 53 8.40 -21.42 2.55
C ALA A 53 8.62 -20.28 3.57
N LYS A 54 7.57 -19.50 3.90
CA LYS A 54 7.57 -18.41 4.88
C LYS A 54 7.21 -18.85 6.31
N VAL A 55 6.55 -20.00 6.46
CA VAL A 55 6.05 -20.49 7.75
C VAL A 55 6.96 -21.57 8.33
N ASN A 56 7.64 -22.34 7.47
CA ASN A 56 8.54 -23.40 7.91
C ASN A 56 9.94 -22.83 8.18
N PRO A 57 10.39 -22.83 9.45
CA PRO A 57 11.75 -22.44 9.80
C PRO A 57 12.77 -23.35 9.10
N ALA A 58 13.96 -22.80 8.89
CA ALA A 58 15.05 -23.43 8.19
C ALA A 58 16.38 -23.04 8.85
N ARG A 59 17.36 -23.93 8.77
CA ARG A 59 18.72 -23.67 9.26
C ARG A 59 19.28 -22.38 8.65
N ALA A 60 20.11 -21.66 9.42
CA ALA A 60 20.93 -20.56 8.93
C ALA A 60 21.53 -20.89 7.55
N PHE A 61 21.45 -19.95 6.62
CA PHE A 61 22.00 -20.09 5.25
C PHE A 61 21.33 -21.15 4.35
N LEU A 62 20.33 -21.90 4.83
CA LEU A 62 19.59 -22.86 3.99
C LEU A 62 18.61 -22.17 3.04
N LYS A 63 18.01 -21.07 3.49
CA LYS A 63 17.12 -20.21 2.69
C LYS A 63 17.63 -18.77 2.80
N VAL A 64 17.86 -18.13 1.65
CA VAL A 64 18.32 -16.73 1.58
C VAL A 64 17.32 -15.92 0.77
N GLY A 65 16.82 -14.84 1.35
CA GLY A 65 16.07 -13.82 0.61
C GLY A 65 17.06 -12.89 -0.10
N LEU A 66 16.92 -12.73 -1.40
CA LEU A 66 17.73 -11.82 -2.21
C LEU A 66 16.87 -10.65 -2.67
N ASP A 67 17.27 -9.43 -2.35
CA ASP A 67 16.60 -8.22 -2.81
C ASP A 67 17.61 -7.25 -3.45
N PHE A 68 17.15 -6.50 -4.46
CA PHE A 68 17.96 -5.53 -5.18
C PHE A 68 17.34 -4.15 -5.05
N ALA A 69 18.06 -3.22 -4.42
CA ALA A 69 17.70 -1.81 -4.45
C ALA A 69 18.40 -1.12 -5.63
N GLY A 70 17.67 -0.18 -6.23
CA GLY A 70 17.85 0.35 -7.59
C GLY A 70 19.21 0.95 -7.95
N PRO A 71 19.35 1.48 -9.18
CA PRO A 71 20.64 1.89 -9.71
C PRO A 71 21.12 3.18 -9.05
N PHE A 72 22.03 3.04 -8.09
CA PHE A 72 22.73 4.15 -7.46
C PHE A 72 23.83 4.65 -8.39
N LEU A 73 23.87 5.96 -8.61
CA LEU A 73 25.01 6.59 -9.28
C LEU A 73 26.17 6.66 -8.29
N ILE A 74 27.20 5.85 -8.55
CA ILE A 74 28.40 5.81 -7.73
C ILE A 74 29.55 6.57 -8.39
N THR A 75 30.28 7.30 -7.57
CA THR A 75 31.56 7.89 -7.95
C THR A 75 32.66 6.96 -7.45
N PRO A 76 33.40 6.28 -8.34
CA PRO A 76 34.32 5.20 -7.95
C PRO A 76 35.54 5.68 -7.15
N ARG A 77 35.86 6.97 -7.22
CA ARG A 77 36.98 7.58 -6.49
C ARG A 77 36.60 8.98 -6.03
N ARG A 78 37.06 9.38 -4.85
CA ARG A 78 36.93 10.76 -4.37
C ARG A 78 38.04 11.61 -5.00
N GLY A 79 37.67 12.70 -5.67
CA GLY A 79 38.60 13.62 -6.32
C GLY A 79 37.87 14.80 -6.96
N LYS A 80 38.53 15.97 -7.01
CA LYS A 80 37.95 17.19 -7.58
C LYS A 80 37.71 16.97 -9.09
N GLY A 81 36.46 17.11 -9.55
CA GLY A 81 36.09 16.96 -10.97
C GLY A 81 35.66 15.55 -11.41
N VAL A 82 35.64 14.55 -10.52
CA VAL A 82 35.19 13.18 -10.88
C VAL A 82 33.66 13.11 -10.89
N LYS A 83 33.07 12.86 -12.07
CA LYS A 83 31.62 12.68 -12.23
C LYS A 83 31.21 11.23 -11.96
N GLY A 84 30.15 11.04 -11.17
CA GLY A 84 29.57 9.73 -10.87
C GLY A 84 28.72 9.20 -12.02
N ASN A 85 29.34 8.51 -12.98
CA ASN A 85 28.67 7.99 -14.18
C ASN A 85 28.44 6.47 -14.15
N LYS A 86 28.75 5.81 -13.03
CA LYS A 86 28.59 4.36 -12.88
C LYS A 86 27.31 4.06 -12.12
N LYS A 87 26.50 3.12 -12.63
CA LYS A 87 25.32 2.61 -11.93
C LYS A 87 25.70 1.36 -11.15
N ALA A 88 25.34 1.30 -9.88
CA ALA A 88 25.50 0.13 -9.03
C ALA A 88 24.15 -0.27 -8.43
N LEU A 89 23.93 -1.56 -8.25
CA LEU A 89 22.77 -2.09 -7.55
C LEU A 89 23.21 -2.52 -6.15
N LEU A 90 22.40 -2.23 -5.14
CA LEU A 90 22.62 -2.74 -3.80
C LEU A 90 21.93 -4.10 -3.69
N CYS A 91 22.71 -5.13 -3.35
CA CYS A 91 22.22 -6.47 -3.11
C CYS A 91 22.06 -6.69 -1.60
N ILE A 92 20.84 -6.99 -1.16
CA ILE A 92 20.51 -7.27 0.23
C ILE A 92 20.22 -8.76 0.35
N CYS A 93 21.03 -9.46 1.16
CA CYS A 93 20.82 -10.86 1.48
C CYS A 93 20.26 -10.98 2.90
N VAL A 94 19.04 -11.47 3.04
CA VAL A 94 18.41 -11.75 4.33
C VAL A 94 18.54 -13.23 4.64
N PHE A 95 19.23 -13.53 5.72
CA PHE A 95 19.38 -14.88 6.24
C PHE A 95 18.39 -15.10 7.37
N HIS A 96 17.61 -16.16 7.29
CA HIS A 96 16.79 -16.63 8.40
C HIS A 96 17.62 -17.66 9.18
N ASP A 97 17.97 -17.35 10.43
CA ASP A 97 18.75 -18.22 11.31
C ASP A 97 17.91 -18.59 12.56
N GLU A 98 17.86 -19.88 12.85
CA GLU A 98 17.18 -20.48 14.01
C GLU A 98 18.14 -20.69 15.21
N SER A 99 19.36 -20.14 15.19
CA SER A 99 20.38 -20.43 16.21
C SER A 99 20.19 -19.73 17.56
N TYR A 100 19.08 -19.00 17.78
CA TYR A 100 18.73 -18.47 19.10
C TYR A 100 17.31 -18.91 19.51
N PRO A 101 17.15 -19.87 20.44
CA PRO A 101 15.87 -20.01 21.13
C PRO A 101 15.64 -18.70 21.89
N PHE A 102 14.60 -17.95 21.50
CA PHE A 102 14.07 -16.87 22.32
C PHE A 102 13.53 -17.51 23.60
N ARG A 103 14.41 -17.64 24.61
CA ARG A 103 14.06 -18.10 25.94
C ARG A 103 13.08 -17.10 26.51
N THR A 104 11.79 -17.39 26.40
CA THR A 104 10.76 -16.67 27.16
C THR A 104 11.02 -16.95 28.63
N SER A 105 11.64 -15.99 29.33
CA SER A 105 11.59 -15.96 30.78
C SER A 105 10.15 -15.67 31.17
N LYS A 106 9.51 -16.64 31.82
CA LYS A 106 8.50 -16.32 32.82
C LYS A 106 9.19 -15.66 34.03
#